data_AF-A0AAW3WDC1-F1
#
_entry.id   AF-A0AAW3WDC1-F1
#
_cell.length_a   1.000
_cell.length_b   1.000
_cell.length_c   1.000
_cell.angle_alpha   90.00
_cell.angle_beta   90.00
_cell.angle_gamma   90.00
#
_symmetry.space_group_name_H-M   'P 1'
#
loop_
_entity.id
_entity.type
_entity.pdbx_description
1 polymer ?
#
loop_
_entity_poly.entity_id
_entity_poly.type
_entity_poly.pdbx_seq_one_letter_code
_entity_poly.pdbx_strand_id
1 'polypeptide(L)' 'MSIEKLDLKEEIKNQRSAVHYIDLKEKEKFLKVIKEIEKEKVLQDNDMTISYMIEDDCISIAIYRSMDFMI' A
#
# COMPACT_ATOMS: atom_id res chain seq x y z
N MET A 1 6.18 5.29 10.01
CA MET A 1 4.78 5.51 10.45
C MET A 1 4.24 4.20 10.99
N SER A 2 3.16 4.19 11.79
CA SER A 2 2.48 2.93 12.12
C SER A 2 1.44 2.59 11.05
N ILE A 3 1.34 1.32 10.65
CA ILE A 3 0.35 0.82 9.69
C ILE A 3 -1.09 1.04 10.16
N GLU A 4 -1.34 1.08 11.47
CA GLU A 4 -2.68 1.35 12.04
C GLU A 4 -3.13 2.79 11.82
N LYS A 5 -2.19 3.71 11.58
CA LYS A 5 -2.49 5.12 11.24
C LYS A 5 -2.69 5.33 9.75
N LEU A 6 -2.56 4.28 8.95
CA LEU A 6 -2.49 4.32 7.50
C LEU A 6 -3.72 3.61 6.93
N ASP A 7 -4.74 4.38 6.54
CA ASP A 7 -5.92 3.83 5.88
C ASP A 7 -5.64 3.65 4.38
N LEU A 8 -4.88 2.59 4.07
CA LEU A 8 -4.55 2.22 2.69
C LEU A 8 -5.81 2.04 1.82
N LYS A 9 -6.92 1.56 2.41
CA LYS A 9 -8.17 1.35 1.66
C LYS A 9 -8.80 2.67 1.28
N GLU A 10 -8.81 3.65 2.18
CA GLU A 10 -9.31 4.99 1.89
C GLU A 10 -8.46 5.67 0.81
N GLU A 11 -7.14 5.54 0.85
CA GLU A 11 -6.26 6.08 -0.19
C GLU A 11 -6.51 5.46 -1.57
N ILE A 12 -6.68 4.14 -1.61
CA ILE A 12 -7.02 3.41 -2.85
C ILE A 12 -8.37 3.86 -3.40
N LYS A 13 -9.39 3.99 -2.54
CA LYS A 13 -10.74 4.46 -2.94
C LYS A 13 -10.74 5.90 -3.43
N ASN A 14 -9.90 6.74 -2.82
CA ASN A 14 -9.68 8.11 -3.28
C ASN A 14 -8.79 8.19 -4.53
N GLN A 15 -8.30 7.04 -5.02
CA GLN A 15 -7.42 6.91 -6.18
C GLN A 15 -6.21 7.85 -6.11
N ARG A 16 -5.63 8.00 -4.91
CA ARG A 16 -4.48 8.86 -4.66
C ARG A 16 -3.20 8.06 -4.73
N SER A 17 -2.24 8.56 -5.51
CA SER A 17 -0.90 8.02 -5.55
C SER A 17 -0.10 8.53 -4.35
N ALA A 18 0.52 7.63 -3.59
CA ALA A 18 1.20 7.96 -2.35
C ALA A 18 2.35 6.97 -2.08
N VAL A 19 3.37 7.45 -1.36
CA VAL A 19 4.47 6.63 -0.85
C VAL A 19 4.54 6.78 0.66
N HIS A 20 4.59 5.66 1.38
CA HIS A 20 4.69 5.64 2.82
C HIS A 20 5.85 4.77 3.29
N TYR A 21 6.33 5.09 4.49
CA TYR A 21 7.38 4.34 5.18
C TYR A 21 6.83 3.80 6.49
N ILE A 22 6.90 2.50 6.66
CA ILE A 22 6.38 1.75 7.81
C ILE A 22 7.57 1.17 8.58
N ASP A 23 7.50 1.20 9.91
CA ASP A 23 8.55 0.65 10.76
C ASP A 23 8.61 -0.88 10.60
N LEU A 24 9.81 -1.45 10.44
CA LEU A 24 10.00 -2.88 10.22
C LEU A 24 9.41 -3.74 11.36
N LYS A 25 9.30 -3.21 12.58
CA LYS A 25 8.66 -3.90 13.71
C LYS A 25 7.19 -4.27 13.45
N GLU A 26 6.55 -3.61 12.48
CA GLU A 26 5.16 -3.86 12.11
C GLU A 26 5.00 -4.77 10.88
N LYS A 27 6.09 -5.36 10.38
CA LYS A 27 6.10 -6.23 9.19
C LYS A 27 4.98 -7.28 9.19
N GLU A 28 4.75 -7.98 10.30
CA GLU A 28 3.69 -8.99 10.35
C GLU A 28 2.29 -8.39 10.20
N LYS A 29 2.03 -7.24 10.82
CA LYS A 29 0.75 -6.53 10.68
C LYS A 29 0.57 -6.00 9.26
N PHE A 30 1.63 -5.37 8.72
CA PHE A 30 1.67 -4.91 7.34
C PHE A 30 1.31 -6.03 6.35
N LEU A 31 1.96 -7.18 6.44
CA LEU A 31 1.68 -8.31 5.53
C LEU A 31 0.26 -8.85 5.64
N LYS A 32 -0.40 -8.75 6.81
CA LYS A 32 -1.82 -9.09 6.96
C LYS A 32 -2.70 -8.11 6.21
N VAL A 33 -2.47 -6.81 6.39
CA VAL A 33 -3.23 -5.74 5.72
C VAL A 33 -3.11 -5.85 4.20
N ILE A 34 -1.91 -6.06 3.66
CA ILE A 34 -1.70 -6.22 2.21
C ILE A 34 -2.49 -7.42 1.66
N LYS A 35 -2.45 -8.56 2.35
CA LYS A 35 -3.22 -9.76 1.95
C LYS A 35 -4.73 -9.51 1.96
N GLU A 36 -5.23 -8.70 2.90
CA GLU A 36 -6.65 -8.33 2.92
C GLU A 36 -7.02 -7.42 1.75
N ILE A 37 -6.20 -6.41 1.45
CA ILE A 37 -6.39 -5.52 0.30
C ILE A 37 -6.41 -6.30 -1.02
N GLU A 38 -5.47 -7.23 -1.21
CA GLU A 38 -5.40 -8.07 -2.41
C GLU A 38 -6.63 -8.98 -2.54
N LYS A 39 -7.14 -9.52 -1.43
CA LYS A 39 -8.34 -10.38 -1.43
C LYS A 39 -9.62 -9.62 -1.73
N GLU A 40 -9.74 -8.39 -1.25
CA GLU A 40 -10.93 -7.57 -1.41
C GLU A 40 -11.10 -7.01 -2.84
N LYS A 41 -10.14 -7.25 -3.74
CA LYS A 41 -10.11 -6.71 -5.12
C LYS A 41 -10.23 -5.19 -5.19
N VAL A 42 -10.03 -4.48 -4.07
CA VAL A 42 -10.19 -3.02 -3.96
C VAL A 42 -9.24 -2.28 -4.89
N LEU A 43 -8.07 -2.86 -5.18
CA LEU A 43 -7.10 -2.36 -6.16
C LEU A 43 -7.65 -2.39 -7.59
N GLN A 44 -8.24 -3.52 -8.01
CA GLN A 44 -8.83 -3.67 -9.35
C GLN A 44 -10.05 -2.77 -9.52
N ASP A 45 -10.91 -2.69 -8.51
CA ASP A 45 -12.13 -1.88 -8.53
C ASP A 45 -11.84 -0.37 -8.67
N ASN A 46 -10.63 0.07 -8.32
CA ASN A 46 -10.22 1.48 -8.34
C ASN A 46 -9.07 1.77 -9.32
N ASP A 47 -8.66 0.81 -10.17
CA ASP A 47 -7.50 0.91 -11.07
C ASP A 47 -6.22 1.40 -10.37
N MET A 48 -6.00 0.89 -9.16
CA MET A 48 -4.82 1.18 -8.34
C MET A 48 -3.92 -0.04 -8.27
N THR A 49 -2.63 0.21 -8.16
CA THR A 49 -1.59 -0.77 -7.91
C THR A 49 -0.92 -0.46 -6.58
N ILE A 50 -0.53 -1.51 -5.86
CA ILE A 50 0.28 -1.43 -4.65
C ILE A 50 1.61 -2.15 -4.90
N SER A 51 2.71 -1.54 -4.50
CA SER A 51 4.04 -2.15 -4.52
C SER A 51 4.72 -1.84 -3.20
N TYR A 52 5.55 -2.77 -2.72
CA TYR A 52 6.31 -2.51 -1.50
C TYR A 52 7.67 -3.20 -1.55
N MET A 53 8.61 -2.61 -0.82
CA MET A 53 9.96 -3.13 -0.62
C MET A 53 10.24 -3.18 0.88
N ILE A 54 10.88 -4.24 1.32
CA ILE A 54 11.35 -4.39 2.71
C ILE A 54 12.83 -4.07 2.70
N GLU A 55 13.20 -3.03 3.44
CA GLU A 55 14.57 -2.55 3.62
C GLU A 55 15.08 -2.94 5.02
N ASP A 56 16.32 -2.60 5.33
CA ASP A 56 16.98 -3.01 6.58
C ASP A 56 16.32 -2.40 7.83
N ASP A 57 15.68 -1.23 7.72
CA ASP A 57 15.08 -0.48 8.82
C ASP A 57 13.58 -0.17 8.66
N CYS A 58 13.05 -0.31 7.45
CA CYS A 58 11.66 0.05 7.16
C CYS A 58 11.05 -0.77 6.02
N ILE A 59 9.76 -0.55 5.80
CA ILE A 59 9.01 -1.04 4.67
C ILE A 59 8.53 0.17 3.89
N SER A 60 9.02 0.31 2.66
CA SER A 60 8.59 1.31 1.70
C SER A 60 7.40 0.77 0.94
N ILE A 61 6.28 1.48 0.93
CA ILE A 61 5.07 1.10 0.18
C ILE A 61 4.67 2.25 -0.74
N ALA A 62 4.36 1.92 -2.00
CA ALA A 62 3.80 2.84 -2.97
C ALA A 62 2.43 2.34 -3.43
N ILE A 63 1.44 3.22 -3.41
CA ILE A 63 0.13 3.03 -4.03
C ILE A 63 0.06 4.01 -5.19
N TYR A 64 -0.38 3.58 -6.37
CA TYR A 64 -0.40 4.43 -7.55
C TYR A 64 -1.40 3.94 -8.60
N ARG A 65 -1.86 4.82 -9.49
CA ARG A 65 -2.67 4.41 -10.64
C ARG A 65 -1.78 3.71 -11.66
N SER A 66 -2.28 2.63 -12.26
CA SER A 66 -1.53 1.86 -13.26
C SER A 66 -1.06 2.74 -14.44
N MET A 67 -1.84 3.76 -14.79
CA MET A 67 -1.53 4.72 -15.86
C MET A 67 -0.45 5.75 -15.51
N ASP A 68 -0.14 5.99 -14.23
CA ASP A 68 0.85 7.00 -13.81
C ASP A 68 2.28 6.63 -14.26
N PHE A 69 2.51 5.37 -14.64
CA PHE A 69 3.82 4.84 -15.04
C PHE A 69 3.91 4.38 -16.51
N MET A 70 2.89 4.66 -17.33
CA MET A 70 3.01 4.47 -18.79
C MET A 70 3.72 5.69 -19.41
N ILE A 71 5.05 5.63 -19.47
CA ILE A 71 5.90 6.52 -20.28
C ILE A 71 6.54 5.69 -21.39
#